data_AF-A0A4R8ZAR1-F1
#
_entry.id   AF-A0A4R8ZAR1-F1
#
_cell.length_a   1.000
_cell.length_b   1.000
_cell.length_c   1.000
_cell.angle_alpha   90.00
_cell.angle_beta   90.00
_cell.angle_gamma   90.00
#
_symmetry.space_group_name_H-M   'P 1'
#
loop_
_entity.id
_entity.type
_entity.pdbx_description
1 polymer ?
#
loop_
_entity_poly.entity_id
_entity_poly.type
_entity_poly.pdbx_seq_one_letter_code
_entity_poly.pdbx_strand_id
1 'polypeptide(L)'
;MTSAPSNPGVRATATEAAARSTAAALRSDAGTGAAEPAASSATTAKRPTLPANSPVQTARSAAAERSKLIADLTDAHATTLESLLAVLRSGSTSDTAARQKATELAAAAMVALRAVSDLDRSLTEEPVARAFERLRNDLRPLVRFGDLDVQFIEPPVNGRALPGEVAHEARAIVRGAVLALVEQAGVARVRVQWDCDGSNLLIRIRDDGPGNLDAEVPSVRQLAARVVALSGTLNVEATAGWGSEMAVSLPLDAPTASVTAAAAWGLSPRERDVLELVASGARNKAIAQALTISENTVKFHVANLLRKVGASTRAELAALAR
;
A
#
# COMPACT_ATOMS: atom_id res chain seq x y z
N MET A 1 71.58 -3.87 14.28
CA MET A 1 71.41 -3.04 15.48
C MET A 1 70.50 -1.88 15.08
N THR A 2 69.32 -1.59 15.62
CA THR A 2 68.49 -2.17 16.68
C THR A 2 67.10 -1.55 16.52
N SER A 3 66.06 -2.39 16.59
CA SER A 3 64.67 -2.17 17.04
C SER A 3 63.73 -1.09 16.46
N ALA A 4 62.57 -1.60 16.01
CA ALA A 4 61.26 -0.97 15.85
C ALA A 4 60.54 -0.80 17.23
N PRO A 5 59.21 -0.61 17.34
CA PRO A 5 58.27 0.39 16.80
C PRO A 5 57.34 0.99 17.91
N SER A 6 56.40 1.89 17.60
CA SER A 6 55.13 2.01 18.36
C SER A 6 53.99 2.64 17.54
N ASN A 7 52.81 2.07 17.76
CA ASN A 7 51.60 1.98 16.93
C ASN A 7 50.60 3.14 17.19
N PRO A 8 49.54 3.31 16.37
CA PRO A 8 48.66 4.48 16.32
C PRO A 8 47.42 4.36 17.22
N GLY A 9 46.91 5.52 17.64
CA GLY A 9 45.66 5.65 18.38
C GLY A 9 44.43 5.61 17.47
N VAL A 10 43.68 4.52 17.56
CA VAL A 10 42.31 4.36 17.06
C VAL A 10 41.35 5.11 17.99
N ARG A 11 40.52 6.00 17.45
CA ARG A 11 39.37 6.60 18.17
C ARG A 11 38.12 5.75 17.88
N ALA A 12 37.63 5.08 18.93
CA ALA A 12 36.36 4.37 18.94
C ALA A 12 35.22 5.27 19.46
N THR A 13 34.18 5.39 18.63
CA THR A 13 32.72 5.38 18.90
C THR A 13 32.16 5.98 20.20
N ALA A 14 31.29 6.99 20.03
CA ALA A 14 30.48 7.64 21.07
C ALA A 14 29.01 7.17 21.05
N THR A 15 28.74 5.88 21.34
CA THR A 15 27.36 5.32 21.29
C THR A 15 26.96 4.50 22.54
N GLU A 16 27.52 4.78 23.72
CA GLU A 16 27.25 3.92 24.89
C GLU A 16 27.05 4.65 26.24
N ALA A 17 26.45 5.85 26.21
CA ALA A 17 26.27 6.69 27.41
C ALA A 17 24.82 6.94 27.87
N ALA A 18 23.82 6.19 27.39
CA ALA A 18 22.40 6.47 27.69
C ALA A 18 21.63 5.37 28.48
N ALA A 19 22.30 4.33 29.01
CA ALA A 19 21.62 3.15 29.56
C ALA A 19 21.83 2.86 31.07
N ARG A 20 22.21 3.84 31.91
CA ARG A 20 22.47 3.58 33.36
C ARG A 20 21.89 4.57 34.37
N SER A 21 20.78 5.25 34.08
CA SER A 21 20.20 6.25 35.00
C SER A 21 18.75 5.99 35.44
N THR A 22 18.40 4.72 35.71
CA THR A 22 17.08 4.41 36.29
C THR A 22 17.09 3.16 37.17
N ALA A 23 18.00 3.11 38.16
CA ALA A 23 17.99 2.07 39.19
C ALA A 23 18.71 2.52 40.48
N ALA A 24 18.16 3.52 41.18
CA ALA A 24 18.60 3.87 42.55
C ALA A 24 17.55 4.75 43.26
N ALA A 25 16.48 4.15 43.77
CA ALA A 25 15.59 4.79 44.75
C ALA A 25 14.84 3.73 45.58
N LEU A 26 15.58 2.97 46.38
CA LEU A 26 15.05 2.13 47.46
C LEU A 26 16.06 2.18 48.62
N ARG A 27 15.69 2.89 49.71
CA ARG A 27 15.96 2.56 51.15
C ARG A 27 16.00 3.80 52.03
N SER A 28 14.97 3.96 52.85
CA SER A 28 14.90 4.48 54.24
C SER A 28 13.47 4.97 54.41
N ASP A 29 12.62 4.42 55.27
CA ASP A 29 12.80 4.51 56.72
C ASP A 29 11.89 3.50 57.43
N ALA A 30 12.37 2.97 58.55
CA ALA A 30 11.63 2.08 59.44
C ALA A 30 11.24 2.86 60.70
N GLY A 31 9.95 2.84 61.07
CA GLY A 31 9.44 3.44 62.30
C GLY A 31 8.19 2.70 62.79
N THR A 32 8.35 1.99 63.90
CA THR A 32 7.40 1.07 64.55
C THR A 32 6.32 1.80 65.35
N GLY A 33 5.07 1.31 65.31
CA GLY A 33 4.01 1.70 66.24
C GLY A 33 2.75 0.84 66.08
N ALA A 34 2.42 0.06 67.12
CA ALA A 34 1.38 -0.95 67.14
C ALA A 34 -0.03 -0.39 67.46
N ALA A 35 -1.08 -0.95 66.82
CA ALA A 35 -2.42 -1.16 67.37
C ALA A 35 -3.28 -2.02 66.41
N GLU A 36 -3.98 -3.00 66.98
CA GLU A 36 -4.84 -4.01 66.34
C GLU A 36 -6.32 -3.50 66.21
N PRO A 37 -7.31 -4.30 65.77
CA PRO A 37 -7.85 -4.35 64.41
C PRO A 37 -9.27 -3.76 64.26
N ALA A 38 -9.65 -3.35 63.05
CA ALA A 38 -11.06 -3.11 62.70
C ALA A 38 -11.37 -3.72 61.33
N ALA A 39 -12.35 -4.63 61.34
CA ALA A 39 -12.88 -5.32 60.18
C ALA A 39 -13.51 -4.35 59.17
N SER A 40 -13.20 -4.53 57.87
CA SER A 40 -14.07 -4.05 56.80
C SER A 40 -13.93 -4.92 55.54
N SER A 41 -14.92 -5.79 55.35
CA SER A 41 -15.58 -6.13 54.09
C SER A 41 -14.81 -5.84 52.79
N ALA A 42 -14.09 -6.84 52.27
CA ALA A 42 -13.62 -6.85 50.90
C ALA A 42 -14.78 -7.21 49.95
N THR A 43 -15.40 -6.18 49.37
CA THR A 43 -16.29 -6.28 48.21
C THR A 43 -15.56 -6.94 47.03
N THR A 44 -16.11 -8.04 46.53
CA THR A 44 -15.73 -8.65 45.25
C THR A 44 -15.95 -7.65 44.10
N ALA A 45 -14.92 -6.87 43.77
CA ALA A 45 -14.90 -6.02 42.59
C ALA A 45 -14.77 -6.90 41.34
N LYS A 46 -15.91 -7.11 40.67
CA LYS A 46 -16.01 -7.74 39.36
C LYS A 46 -15.12 -6.97 38.37
N ARG A 47 -14.02 -7.59 37.91
CA ARG A 47 -13.17 -7.04 36.84
C ARG A 47 -14.07 -6.62 35.66
N PRO A 48 -14.03 -5.38 35.19
CA PRO A 48 -14.78 -5.00 34.00
C PRO A 48 -14.19 -5.76 32.82
N THR A 49 -15.00 -6.64 32.23
CA THR A 49 -14.74 -7.21 30.90
C THR A 49 -14.76 -6.05 29.91
N LEU A 50 -13.58 -5.59 29.49
CA LEU A 50 -13.43 -4.62 28.42
C LEU A 50 -14.09 -5.16 27.15
N PRO A 51 -14.83 -4.34 26.38
CA PRO A 51 -15.42 -4.75 25.11
C PRO A 51 -14.31 -5.24 24.17
N ALA A 52 -14.60 -6.29 23.41
CA ALA A 52 -13.63 -7.09 22.66
C ALA A 52 -12.78 -6.35 21.61
N ASN A 53 -13.01 -5.05 21.37
CA ASN A 53 -12.31 -4.23 20.39
C ASN A 53 -12.02 -2.82 20.98
N SER A 54 -11.08 -2.72 21.92
CA SER A 54 -10.59 -1.39 22.34
C SER A 54 -9.71 -0.78 21.24
N PRO A 55 -9.73 0.55 21.00
CA PRO A 55 -8.94 1.21 19.95
C PRO A 55 -7.43 0.97 20.08
N VAL A 56 -6.95 0.70 21.30
CA VAL A 56 -5.54 0.34 21.58
C VAL A 56 -5.22 -1.08 21.08
N GLN A 57 -6.19 -1.99 21.08
CA GLN A 57 -6.03 -3.37 20.65
C GLN A 57 -6.02 -3.49 19.12
N THR A 58 -6.87 -2.71 18.43
CA THR A 58 -6.82 -2.54 16.97
C THR A 58 -5.54 -1.84 16.49
N ALA A 59 -5.06 -0.82 17.21
CA ALA A 59 -3.79 -0.18 16.87
C ALA A 59 -2.59 -1.14 17.02
N ARG A 60 -2.60 -1.99 18.06
CA ARG A 60 -1.57 -3.01 18.28
C ARG A 60 -1.64 -4.15 17.26
N SER A 61 -2.83 -4.60 16.87
CA SER A 61 -2.97 -5.62 15.83
C SER A 61 -2.48 -5.10 14.48
N ALA A 62 -2.85 -3.87 14.11
CA ALA A 62 -2.37 -3.22 12.89
C ALA A 62 -0.85 -2.99 12.89
N ALA A 63 -0.24 -2.71 14.05
CA ALA A 63 1.22 -2.61 14.17
C ALA A 63 1.91 -3.98 14.07
N ALA A 64 1.33 -5.03 14.63
CA ALA A 64 1.85 -6.40 14.53
C ALA A 64 1.75 -6.92 13.09
N GLU A 65 0.65 -6.66 12.40
CA GLU A 65 0.47 -6.99 10.98
C GLU A 65 1.49 -6.26 10.10
N ARG A 66 1.71 -4.95 10.31
CA ARG A 66 2.75 -4.20 9.59
C ARG A 66 4.16 -4.76 9.83
N SER A 67 4.51 -5.06 11.07
CA SER A 67 5.82 -5.67 11.38
C SER A 67 5.99 -7.02 10.68
N LYS A 68 4.92 -7.83 10.62
CA LYS A 68 4.94 -9.11 9.91
C LYS A 68 5.10 -8.91 8.40
N LEU A 69 4.35 -7.99 7.80
CA LEU A 69 4.46 -7.66 6.37
C LEU A 69 5.86 -7.17 5.99
N ILE A 70 6.48 -6.34 6.84
CA ILE A 70 7.86 -5.87 6.65
C ILE A 70 8.85 -7.04 6.71
N ALA A 71 8.68 -7.97 7.66
CA ALA A 71 9.52 -9.15 7.78
C ALA A 71 9.36 -10.07 6.55
N ASP A 72 8.12 -10.39 6.16
CA ASP A 72 7.80 -11.22 5.00
C ASP A 72 8.35 -10.59 3.70
N LEU A 73 8.25 -9.26 3.55
CA LEU A 73 8.82 -8.52 2.42
C LEU A 73 10.35 -8.58 2.40
N THR A 74 10.98 -8.46 3.58
CA THR A 74 12.44 -8.54 3.72
C THR A 74 12.95 -9.93 3.32
N ASP A 75 12.28 -11.00 3.76
CA ASP A 75 12.61 -12.38 3.39
C ASP A 75 12.40 -12.64 1.89
N ALA A 76 11.32 -12.11 1.32
CA ALA A 76 11.05 -12.19 -0.12
C ALA A 76 12.11 -11.47 -0.95
N HIS A 77 12.59 -10.31 -0.48
CA HIS A 77 13.69 -9.57 -1.11
C HIS A 77 15.02 -10.32 -1.04
N ALA A 78 15.37 -10.85 0.12
CA ALA A 78 16.57 -11.66 0.28
C ALA A 78 16.56 -12.84 -0.69
N THR A 79 15.44 -13.57 -0.74
CA THR A 79 15.25 -14.72 -1.65
C THR A 79 15.38 -14.32 -3.13
N THR A 80 14.80 -13.18 -3.52
CA THR A 80 14.88 -12.68 -4.90
C THR A 80 16.32 -12.33 -5.27
N LEU A 81 17.03 -11.61 -4.40
CA LEU A 81 18.42 -11.21 -4.63
C LEU A 81 19.34 -12.43 -4.68
N GLU A 82 19.15 -13.41 -3.81
CA GLU A 82 19.87 -14.68 -3.85
C GLU A 82 19.62 -15.43 -5.16
N SER A 83 18.37 -15.46 -5.63
CA SER A 83 18.00 -16.09 -6.90
C SER A 83 18.62 -15.38 -8.11
N LEU A 84 18.65 -14.04 -8.11
CA LEU A 84 19.33 -13.24 -9.13
C LEU A 84 20.84 -13.51 -9.12
N LEU A 85 21.47 -13.51 -7.95
CA LEU A 85 22.90 -13.82 -7.82
C LEU A 85 23.21 -15.25 -8.25
N ALA A 86 22.36 -16.22 -7.95
CA ALA A 86 22.52 -17.60 -8.38
C ALA A 86 22.47 -17.74 -9.91
N VAL A 87 21.51 -17.06 -10.57
CA VAL A 87 21.41 -17.03 -12.03
C VAL A 87 22.65 -16.35 -12.65
N LEU A 88 23.07 -15.21 -12.12
CA LEU A 88 24.20 -14.44 -12.66
C LEU A 88 25.57 -15.10 -12.39
N ARG A 89 25.69 -15.93 -11.36
CA ARG A 89 26.92 -16.69 -11.04
C ARG A 89 26.98 -18.08 -11.68
N SER A 90 25.90 -18.51 -12.32
CA SER A 90 25.81 -19.86 -12.90
C SER A 90 26.70 -20.01 -14.12
N GLY A 91 27.76 -20.80 -14.02
CA GLY A 91 28.65 -21.12 -15.15
C GLY A 91 28.04 -22.08 -16.18
N SER A 92 26.87 -22.66 -15.90
CA SER A 92 26.17 -23.59 -16.80
C SER A 92 25.10 -22.92 -17.67
N THR A 93 24.84 -21.63 -17.44
CA THR A 93 23.84 -20.85 -18.17
C THR A 93 24.54 -19.88 -19.11
N SER A 94 24.10 -19.81 -20.37
CA SER A 94 24.65 -18.81 -21.28
C SER A 94 24.29 -17.39 -20.83
N ASP A 95 25.14 -16.40 -21.14
CA ASP A 95 24.92 -15.01 -20.76
C ASP A 95 23.54 -14.47 -21.19
N THR A 96 23.07 -14.86 -22.38
CA THR A 96 21.75 -14.48 -22.88
C THR A 96 20.62 -15.08 -22.05
N ALA A 97 20.72 -16.36 -21.70
CA ALA A 97 19.73 -17.05 -20.88
C ALA A 97 19.74 -16.54 -19.43
N ALA A 98 20.93 -16.24 -18.89
CA ALA A 98 21.09 -15.66 -17.56
C ALA A 98 20.46 -14.27 -17.48
N ARG A 99 20.70 -13.42 -18.49
CA ARG A 99 20.10 -12.08 -18.59
C ARG A 99 18.57 -12.14 -18.69
N GLN A 100 18.04 -13.03 -19.52
CA GLN A 100 16.60 -13.21 -19.66
C GLN A 100 15.96 -13.64 -18.34
N LYS A 101 16.53 -14.66 -17.68
CA LYS A 101 16.00 -15.21 -16.43
C LYS A 101 16.14 -14.24 -15.25
N ALA A 102 17.22 -13.46 -15.20
CA ALA A 102 17.36 -12.38 -14.23
C ALA A 102 16.32 -11.27 -14.44
N THR A 103 16.02 -10.93 -15.70
CA THR A 103 14.99 -9.93 -16.04
C THR A 103 13.60 -10.40 -15.63
N GLU A 104 13.27 -11.68 -15.88
CA GLU A 104 12.00 -12.29 -15.47
C GLU A 104 11.83 -12.30 -13.94
N LEU A 105 12.87 -12.72 -13.20
CA LEU A 105 12.86 -12.71 -11.73
C LEU A 105 12.70 -11.30 -11.16
N ALA A 106 13.40 -10.31 -11.72
CA ALA A 106 13.28 -8.92 -11.32
C ALA A 106 11.89 -8.34 -11.62
N ALA A 107 11.33 -8.64 -12.79
CA ALA A 107 9.98 -8.20 -13.16
C ALA A 107 8.91 -8.79 -12.23
N ALA A 108 9.01 -10.10 -11.93
CA ALA A 108 8.10 -10.76 -11.00
C ALA A 108 8.19 -10.17 -9.58
N ALA A 109 9.39 -9.91 -9.08
CA ALA A 109 9.60 -9.27 -7.78
C ALA A 109 9.04 -7.85 -7.72
N MET A 110 9.17 -7.08 -8.81
CA MET A 110 8.59 -5.73 -8.92
C MET A 110 7.05 -5.75 -8.90
N VAL A 111 6.42 -6.80 -9.45
CA VAL A 111 4.96 -7.00 -9.37
C VAL A 111 4.54 -7.34 -7.94
N ALA A 112 5.26 -8.26 -7.27
CA ALA A 112 4.98 -8.62 -5.87
C ALA A 112 5.15 -7.42 -4.90
N LEU A 113 6.17 -6.60 -5.13
CA LEU A 113 6.40 -5.34 -4.42
C LEU A 113 5.24 -4.37 -4.51
N ARG A 114 4.62 -4.25 -5.68
CA ARG A 114 3.45 -3.38 -5.88
C ARG A 114 2.28 -3.88 -5.04
N ALA A 115 1.97 -5.18 -5.09
CA ALA A 115 0.88 -5.77 -4.32
C ALA A 115 0.99 -5.55 -2.80
N VAL A 116 2.20 -5.68 -2.23
CA VAL A 116 2.44 -5.43 -0.80
C VAL A 116 2.42 -3.93 -0.48
N SER A 117 2.97 -3.09 -1.38
CA SER A 117 2.92 -1.64 -1.20
C SER A 117 1.49 -1.10 -1.28
N ASP A 118 0.60 -1.72 -2.06
CA ASP A 118 -0.80 -1.32 -2.18
C ASP A 118 -1.61 -1.72 -0.94
N LEU A 119 -1.25 -2.85 -0.28
CA LEU A 119 -1.81 -3.25 1.01
C LEU A 119 -1.37 -2.34 2.18
N ASP A 120 -0.09 -1.97 2.27
CA ASP A 120 0.39 -1.02 3.31
C ASP A 120 -0.20 0.40 3.10
N ARG A 121 -0.42 0.78 1.85
CA ARG A 121 -1.07 2.05 1.46
C ARG A 121 -2.55 2.09 1.79
N SER A 122 -3.29 0.98 1.65
CA SER A 122 -4.70 0.95 2.04
C SER A 122 -4.89 1.03 3.56
N LEU A 123 -3.86 0.69 4.35
CA LEU A 123 -3.85 0.72 5.81
C LEU A 123 -3.36 2.05 6.42
N THR A 124 -2.87 3.00 5.60
CA THR A 124 -2.22 4.23 6.09
C THR A 124 -2.87 5.47 5.49
N GLU A 125 -3.38 6.36 6.33
CA GLU A 125 -3.83 7.69 5.91
C GLU A 125 -2.62 8.66 5.82
N GLU A 126 -2.52 9.41 4.72
CA GLU A 126 -1.49 10.43 4.46
C GLU A 126 -2.15 11.83 4.44
N PRO A 127 -1.65 12.82 5.21
CA PRO A 127 -2.14 14.20 5.11
C PRO A 127 -2.04 14.73 3.68
N VAL A 128 -3.12 15.33 3.16
CA VAL A 128 -3.20 15.80 1.77
C VAL A 128 -2.05 16.75 1.39
N ALA A 129 -1.62 17.62 2.31
CA ALA A 129 -0.49 18.51 2.11
C ALA A 129 0.83 17.74 1.88
N ARG A 130 1.07 16.66 2.63
CA ARG A 130 2.28 15.83 2.47
C ARG A 130 2.25 15.06 1.15
N ALA A 131 1.08 14.54 0.77
CA ALA A 131 0.91 13.88 -0.52
C ALA A 131 1.16 14.86 -1.68
N PHE A 132 0.71 16.11 -1.56
CA PHE A 132 0.94 17.17 -2.54
C PHE A 132 2.42 17.61 -2.59
N GLU A 133 3.12 17.67 -1.47
CA GLU A 133 4.57 17.93 -1.44
C GLU A 133 5.35 16.85 -2.22
N ARG A 134 4.98 15.58 -2.05
CA ARG A 134 5.56 14.48 -2.82
C ARG A 134 5.27 14.63 -4.32
N LEU A 135 4.05 15.01 -4.69
CA LEU A 135 3.71 15.30 -6.08
C LEU A 135 4.64 16.36 -6.68
N ARG A 136 4.86 17.48 -5.99
CA ARG A 136 5.77 18.54 -6.46
C ARG A 136 7.17 18.00 -6.73
N ASN A 137 7.67 17.14 -5.85
CA ASN A 137 8.97 16.50 -6.01
C ASN A 137 9.00 15.51 -7.20
N ASP A 138 7.92 14.74 -7.41
CA ASP A 138 7.79 13.79 -8.51
C ASP A 138 7.77 14.48 -9.89
N LEU A 139 7.27 15.71 -9.97
CA LEU A 139 7.20 16.49 -11.22
C LEU A 139 8.46 17.31 -11.51
N ARG A 140 9.33 17.56 -10.52
CA ARG A 140 10.58 18.32 -10.70
C ARG A 140 11.46 17.84 -11.86
N PRO A 141 11.65 16.52 -12.07
CA PRO A 141 12.41 16.04 -13.23
C PRO A 141 11.78 16.47 -14.56
N LEU A 142 10.46 16.44 -14.69
CA LEU A 142 9.75 16.79 -15.93
C LEU A 142 9.91 18.27 -16.28
N VAL A 143 9.91 19.14 -15.26
CA VAL A 143 10.15 20.59 -15.42
C VAL A 143 11.58 20.90 -15.88
N ARG A 144 12.56 20.02 -15.60
CA ARG A 144 13.97 20.27 -15.95
C ARG A 144 14.31 19.92 -17.40
N PHE A 145 13.50 19.12 -18.07
CA PHE A 145 13.79 18.62 -19.43
C PHE A 145 12.97 19.32 -20.54
N GLY A 146 12.09 20.25 -20.19
CA GLY A 146 11.31 21.04 -21.16
C GLY A 146 11.07 22.47 -20.69
N ASP A 147 10.67 23.36 -21.60
CA ASP A 147 10.30 24.77 -21.33
C ASP A 147 8.91 24.88 -20.66
N LEU A 148 8.61 23.99 -19.72
CA LEU A 148 7.30 23.88 -19.07
C LEU A 148 7.29 24.50 -17.68
N ASP A 149 6.52 25.57 -17.49
CA ASP A 149 6.23 26.16 -16.18
C ASP A 149 5.07 25.40 -15.49
N VAL A 150 5.38 24.64 -14.43
CA VAL A 150 4.36 23.94 -13.63
C VAL A 150 4.02 24.74 -12.37
N GLN A 151 2.79 25.27 -12.35
CA GLN A 151 2.24 26.03 -11.23
C GLN A 151 1.40 25.13 -10.33
N PHE A 152 1.55 25.31 -9.02
CA PHE A 152 0.88 24.49 -8.01
C PHE A 152 -0.09 25.34 -7.18
N ILE A 153 -1.34 24.91 -7.08
CA ILE A 153 -2.30 25.41 -6.10
C ILE A 153 -2.45 24.35 -5.01
N GLU A 154 -2.00 24.71 -3.81
CA GLU A 154 -1.99 23.80 -2.66
C GLU A 154 -3.41 23.52 -2.14
N PRO A 155 -3.67 22.29 -1.65
CA PRO A 155 -4.93 21.95 -1.01
C PRO A 155 -5.10 22.66 0.34
N PRO A 156 -6.33 22.78 0.88
CA PRO A 156 -6.55 23.36 2.20
C PRO A 156 -5.75 22.64 3.29
N VAL A 157 -5.17 23.40 4.22
CA VAL A 157 -4.33 22.85 5.32
C VAL A 157 -5.10 21.89 6.24
N ASN A 158 -6.42 22.06 6.30
CA ASN A 158 -7.34 21.24 7.10
C ASN A 158 -8.05 20.16 6.25
N GLY A 159 -7.57 19.89 5.03
CA GLY A 159 -8.15 18.86 4.18
C GLY A 159 -8.04 17.48 4.82
N ARG A 160 -9.03 16.62 4.55
CA ARG A 160 -9.07 15.25 5.04
C ARG A 160 -7.79 14.50 4.65
N ALA A 161 -7.31 13.64 5.53
CA ALA A 161 -6.21 12.74 5.20
C ALA A 161 -6.64 11.76 4.09
N LEU A 162 -5.76 11.55 3.12
CA LEU A 162 -6.03 10.69 1.98
C LEU A 162 -5.70 9.24 2.36
N PRO A 163 -6.50 8.24 1.94
CA PRO A 163 -6.04 6.87 1.90
C PRO A 163 -4.74 6.78 1.08
N GLY A 164 -3.76 6.00 1.53
CA GLY A 164 -2.44 5.94 0.88
C GLY A 164 -2.50 5.46 -0.58
N GLU A 165 -3.48 4.62 -0.92
CA GLU A 165 -3.73 4.19 -2.31
C GLU A 165 -4.16 5.37 -3.17
N VAL A 166 -5.17 6.13 -2.71
CA VAL A 166 -5.65 7.34 -3.38
C VAL A 166 -4.52 8.36 -3.51
N ALA A 167 -3.72 8.58 -2.46
CA ALA A 167 -2.59 9.50 -2.50
C ALA A 167 -1.53 9.09 -3.54
N HIS A 168 -1.21 7.79 -3.63
CA HIS A 168 -0.26 7.28 -4.63
C HIS A 168 -0.79 7.42 -6.05
N GLU A 169 -2.03 6.98 -6.26
CA GLU A 169 -2.67 6.97 -7.56
C GLU A 169 -2.93 8.38 -8.08
N ALA A 170 -3.35 9.31 -7.22
CA ALA A 170 -3.48 10.72 -7.54
C ALA A 170 -2.17 11.30 -8.08
N ARG A 171 -1.02 11.00 -7.44
CA ARG A 171 0.29 11.44 -7.93
C ARG A 171 0.64 10.85 -9.29
N ALA A 172 0.33 9.58 -9.51
CA ALA A 172 0.57 8.91 -10.78
C ALA A 172 -0.35 9.44 -11.90
N ILE A 173 -1.61 9.75 -11.60
CA ILE A 173 -2.57 10.38 -12.52
C ILE A 173 -2.04 11.76 -12.94
N VAL A 174 -1.67 12.62 -11.99
CA VAL A 174 -1.14 13.95 -12.32
C VAL A 174 0.13 13.85 -13.15
N ARG A 175 1.06 12.95 -12.80
CA ARG A 175 2.30 12.77 -13.58
C ARG A 175 2.01 12.34 -15.02
N GLY A 176 1.10 11.39 -15.22
CA GLY A 176 0.72 10.98 -16.57
C GLY A 176 -0.04 12.07 -17.35
N ALA A 177 -0.87 12.86 -16.67
CA ALA A 177 -1.56 14.00 -17.28
C ALA A 177 -0.57 15.09 -17.72
N VAL A 178 0.37 15.48 -16.86
CA VAL A 178 1.43 16.44 -17.21
C VAL A 178 2.26 15.93 -18.39
N LEU A 179 2.61 14.64 -18.42
CA LEU A 179 3.32 14.04 -19.56
C LEU A 179 2.50 14.12 -20.86
N ALA A 180 1.20 13.80 -20.81
CA ALA A 180 0.31 13.90 -21.97
C ALA A 180 0.18 15.35 -22.49
N LEU A 181 0.26 16.34 -21.61
CA LEU A 181 0.26 17.76 -21.96
C LEU A 181 1.60 18.21 -22.55
N VAL A 182 2.73 17.72 -22.03
CA VAL A 182 4.08 18.01 -22.56
C VAL A 182 4.27 17.46 -23.97
N GLU A 183 3.61 16.36 -24.32
CA GLU A 183 3.65 15.82 -25.69
C GLU A 183 2.96 16.74 -26.71
N GLN A 184 2.15 17.72 -26.28
CA GLN A 184 1.51 18.68 -27.17
C GLN A 184 2.42 19.88 -27.46
N ALA A 185 2.55 20.21 -28.75
CA ALA A 185 3.25 21.42 -29.16
C ALA A 185 2.48 22.68 -28.70
N GLY A 186 3.20 23.65 -28.14
CA GLY A 186 2.65 24.95 -27.75
C GLY A 186 2.15 25.05 -26.31
N VAL A 187 2.28 24.00 -25.51
CA VAL A 187 2.07 24.08 -24.05
C VAL A 187 3.32 24.66 -23.39
N ALA A 188 3.19 25.80 -22.71
CA ALA A 188 4.28 26.46 -21.99
C ALA A 188 4.04 26.47 -20.48
N ARG A 189 2.78 26.36 -20.04
CA ARG A 189 2.39 26.39 -18.64
C ARG A 189 1.34 25.34 -18.34
N VAL A 190 1.54 24.62 -17.24
CA VAL A 190 0.53 23.72 -16.66
C VAL A 190 0.26 24.11 -15.21
N ARG A 191 -1.00 24.27 -14.86
CA ARG A 191 -1.45 24.53 -13.49
C ARG A 191 -2.06 23.26 -12.92
N VAL A 192 -1.56 22.82 -11.77
CA VAL A 192 -2.06 21.68 -11.01
C VAL A 192 -2.65 22.17 -9.70
N GLN A 193 -3.92 21.85 -9.45
CA GLN A 193 -4.64 22.17 -8.22
C GLN A 193 -5.15 20.89 -7.58
N TRP A 194 -4.93 20.74 -6.28
CA TRP A 194 -5.61 19.75 -5.46
C TRP A 194 -6.58 20.45 -4.50
N ASP A 195 -7.74 19.84 -4.28
CA ASP A 195 -8.74 20.28 -3.32
C ASP A 195 -9.43 19.06 -2.70
N CYS A 196 -10.14 19.24 -1.60
CA CYS A 196 -10.82 18.17 -0.89
C CYS A 196 -12.17 18.66 -0.37
N ASP A 197 -13.27 18.08 -0.86
CA ASP A 197 -14.63 18.42 -0.41
C ASP A 197 -15.07 17.66 0.86
N GLY A 198 -14.20 16.79 1.38
CA GLY A 198 -14.43 15.94 2.56
C GLY A 198 -14.71 14.47 2.22
N SER A 199 -15.20 14.20 1.02
CA SER A 199 -15.49 12.84 0.54
C SER A 199 -14.69 12.47 -0.71
N ASN A 200 -14.16 13.45 -1.44
CA ASN A 200 -13.38 13.28 -2.64
C ASN A 200 -12.10 14.12 -2.61
N LEU A 201 -11.03 13.57 -3.17
CA LEU A 201 -9.90 14.36 -3.67
C LEU A 201 -10.26 14.88 -5.06
N LEU A 202 -10.28 16.20 -5.19
CA LEU A 202 -10.52 16.91 -6.44
C LEU A 202 -9.19 17.37 -7.00
N ILE A 203 -8.90 17.03 -8.26
CA ILE A 203 -7.67 17.43 -8.94
C ILE A 203 -8.07 18.16 -10.21
N ARG A 204 -7.54 19.38 -10.40
CA ARG A 204 -7.68 20.13 -11.64
C ARG A 204 -6.32 20.38 -12.27
N ILE A 205 -6.19 20.05 -13.54
CA ILE A 205 -4.95 20.22 -14.32
C ILE A 205 -5.32 21.03 -15.55
N ARG A 206 -4.69 22.18 -15.74
CA ARG A 206 -5.00 23.09 -16.84
C ARG A 206 -3.73 23.52 -17.57
N ASP A 207 -3.73 23.47 -18.89
CA ASP A 207 -2.65 24.01 -19.72
C ASP A 207 -3.03 25.32 -20.42
N ASP A 208 -2.04 25.94 -21.06
CA ASP A 208 -2.17 27.11 -21.93
C ASP A 208 -1.96 26.78 -23.42
N GLY A 209 -2.04 25.50 -23.78
CA GLY A 209 -1.79 24.99 -25.11
C GLY A 209 -2.91 25.26 -26.12
N PRO A 210 -2.88 24.58 -27.26
CA PRO A 210 -3.82 24.82 -28.35
C PRO A 210 -5.27 24.42 -28.02
N GLY A 211 -5.49 23.63 -26.97
CA GLY A 211 -6.82 23.11 -26.63
C GLY A 211 -7.28 22.00 -27.56
N ASN A 212 -6.37 21.08 -27.91
CA ASN A 212 -6.64 19.94 -28.80
C ASN A 212 -6.68 18.60 -28.07
N LEU A 213 -6.62 18.58 -26.73
CA LEU A 213 -6.65 17.35 -25.96
C LEU A 213 -8.04 16.72 -26.01
N ASP A 214 -8.12 15.51 -26.55
CA ASP A 214 -9.34 14.70 -26.61
C ASP A 214 -9.26 13.54 -25.61
N ALA A 215 -10.40 13.13 -25.07
CA ALA A 215 -10.56 11.93 -24.26
C ALA A 215 -10.08 10.66 -24.98
N GLU A 216 -10.14 10.62 -26.31
CA GLU A 216 -9.74 9.45 -27.11
C GLU A 216 -8.21 9.27 -27.26
N VAL A 217 -7.42 10.29 -26.91
CA VAL A 217 -5.95 10.22 -26.96
C VAL A 217 -5.47 9.06 -26.07
N PRO A 218 -4.57 8.16 -26.53
CA PRO A 218 -4.18 6.96 -25.78
C PRO A 218 -3.70 7.23 -24.35
N SER A 219 -2.93 8.30 -24.14
CA SER A 219 -2.45 8.72 -22.82
C SER A 219 -3.60 9.14 -21.90
N VAL A 220 -4.59 9.87 -22.43
CA VAL A 220 -5.81 10.27 -21.70
C VAL A 220 -6.70 9.07 -21.39
N ARG A 221 -6.88 8.13 -22.32
CA ARG A 221 -7.62 6.88 -22.06
C ARG A 221 -6.96 6.02 -20.98
N GLN A 222 -5.62 5.95 -20.96
CA GLN A 222 -4.90 5.24 -19.90
C GLN A 222 -5.12 5.90 -18.54
N LEU A 223 -5.14 7.24 -18.47
CA LEU A 223 -5.46 7.97 -17.26
C LEU A 223 -6.91 7.72 -16.81
N ALA A 224 -7.87 7.77 -17.74
CA ALA A 224 -9.27 7.49 -17.47
C ALA A 224 -9.45 6.08 -16.87
N ALA A 225 -8.77 5.06 -17.40
CA ALA A 225 -8.84 3.70 -16.87
C ALA A 225 -8.34 3.61 -15.42
N ARG A 226 -7.26 4.34 -15.07
CA ARG A 226 -6.73 4.39 -13.70
C ARG A 226 -7.70 5.09 -12.75
N VAL A 227 -8.33 6.17 -13.20
CA VAL A 227 -9.34 6.91 -12.42
C VAL A 227 -10.58 6.04 -12.17
N VAL A 228 -11.07 5.33 -13.19
CA VAL A 228 -12.21 4.41 -13.07
C VAL A 228 -11.91 3.24 -12.14
N ALA A 229 -10.67 2.73 -12.12
CA ALA A 229 -10.27 1.66 -11.20
C ALA A 229 -10.44 2.05 -9.72
N LEU A 230 -10.37 3.34 -9.41
CA LEU A 230 -10.62 3.90 -8.08
C LEU A 230 -12.07 4.37 -7.86
N SER A 231 -12.99 4.00 -8.75
CA SER A 231 -14.37 4.54 -8.76
C SER A 231 -14.43 6.06 -8.88
N GLY A 232 -13.40 6.67 -9.46
CA GLY A 232 -13.33 8.10 -9.72
C GLY A 232 -13.90 8.50 -11.08
N THR A 233 -13.92 9.80 -11.33
CA THR A 233 -14.33 10.39 -12.62
C THR A 233 -13.23 11.28 -13.18
N LEU A 234 -13.06 11.25 -14.50
CA LEU A 234 -12.19 12.16 -15.24
C LEU A 234 -13.04 12.86 -16.30
N ASN A 235 -13.06 14.19 -16.27
CA ASN A 235 -13.60 15.03 -17.32
C ASN A 235 -12.46 15.76 -18.02
N VAL A 236 -12.53 15.87 -19.35
CA VAL A 236 -11.55 16.59 -20.16
C VAL A 236 -12.30 17.58 -21.03
N GLU A 237 -11.98 18.85 -20.84
CA GLU A 237 -12.53 19.96 -21.60
C GLU A 237 -11.38 20.64 -22.35
N ALA A 238 -11.57 20.89 -23.64
CA ALA A 238 -10.55 21.54 -24.46
C ALA A 238 -11.18 22.72 -25.19
N THR A 239 -10.58 23.90 -25.00
CA THR A 239 -11.05 25.13 -25.63
C THR A 239 -9.97 25.63 -26.57
N ALA A 240 -10.29 25.65 -27.87
CA ALA A 240 -9.33 26.06 -28.91
C ALA A 240 -8.70 27.42 -28.60
N GLY A 241 -7.37 27.46 -28.50
CA GLY A 241 -6.58 28.65 -28.18
C GLY A 241 -6.59 29.10 -26.71
N TRP A 242 -7.26 28.36 -25.82
CA TRP A 242 -7.33 28.64 -24.38
C TRP A 242 -6.76 27.52 -23.50
N GLY A 243 -6.31 26.42 -24.12
CA GLY A 243 -5.79 25.23 -23.46
C GLY A 243 -6.86 24.17 -23.16
N SER A 244 -6.42 23.12 -22.47
CA SER A 244 -7.29 22.05 -21.96
C SER A 244 -7.33 22.05 -20.44
N GLU A 245 -8.43 21.51 -19.90
CA GLU A 245 -8.67 21.31 -18.48
C GLU A 245 -9.06 19.84 -18.25
N MET A 246 -8.31 19.17 -17.38
CA MET A 246 -8.63 17.84 -16.87
C MET A 246 -9.10 17.98 -15.42
N ALA A 247 -10.32 17.56 -15.15
CA ALA A 247 -10.90 17.51 -13.81
C ALA A 247 -11.05 16.06 -13.36
N VAL A 248 -10.36 15.67 -12.29
CA VAL A 248 -10.42 14.33 -11.71
C VAL A 248 -11.08 14.42 -10.32
N SER A 249 -11.99 13.50 -10.04
CA SER A 249 -12.55 13.29 -8.71
C SER A 249 -12.25 11.86 -8.27
N LEU A 250 -11.57 11.69 -7.14
CA LEU A 250 -11.27 10.39 -6.54
C LEU A 250 -11.96 10.27 -5.18
N PRO A 251 -12.81 9.25 -4.95
CA PRO A 251 -13.43 9.06 -3.64
C PRO A 251 -12.38 8.73 -2.57
N LEU A 252 -12.50 9.37 -1.40
CA LEU A 252 -11.67 9.14 -0.21
C LEU A 252 -12.24 8.05 0.68
N ASP A 253 -13.56 7.90 0.66
CA ASP A 253 -14.22 6.76 1.26
C ASP A 253 -14.06 5.59 0.31
N ALA A 254 -13.37 4.54 0.76
CA ALA A 254 -13.41 3.28 0.06
C ALA A 254 -14.90 2.94 -0.16
N PRO A 255 -15.33 2.51 -1.37
CA PRO A 255 -16.50 1.67 -1.44
C PRO A 255 -16.27 0.59 -0.39
N THR A 256 -17.23 0.30 0.48
CA THR A 256 -17.15 -0.85 1.39
C THR A 256 -17.19 -2.14 0.57
N ALA A 257 -16.16 -2.35 -0.25
CA ALA A 257 -15.78 -3.60 -0.84
C ALA A 257 -14.73 -4.13 0.12
N SER A 258 -15.21 -4.92 1.08
CA SER A 258 -14.35 -5.90 1.72
C SER A 258 -13.54 -6.60 0.64
N VAL A 259 -12.22 -6.47 0.75
CA VAL A 259 -11.21 -7.25 0.06
C VAL A 259 -11.68 -8.70 -0.11
N THR A 260 -11.68 -9.18 -1.34
CA THR A 260 -11.18 -10.53 -1.65
C THR A 260 -11.00 -10.68 -3.15
N ALA A 261 -9.94 -11.37 -3.55
CA ALA A 261 -9.51 -11.71 -4.91
C ALA A 261 -10.63 -12.24 -5.84
N ALA A 262 -11.79 -12.58 -5.28
CA ALA A 262 -12.99 -12.99 -5.99
C ALA A 262 -13.56 -11.99 -7.01
N ALA A 263 -13.45 -10.68 -6.78
CA ALA A 263 -13.97 -9.68 -7.73
C ALA A 263 -13.14 -9.63 -9.02
N ALA A 264 -11.82 -9.83 -8.92
CA ALA A 264 -10.91 -9.90 -10.06
C ALA A 264 -11.16 -11.13 -10.96
N TRP A 265 -11.73 -12.20 -10.40
CA TRP A 265 -12.01 -13.45 -11.13
C TRP A 265 -13.44 -13.56 -11.70
N GLY A 266 -14.25 -12.50 -11.61
CA GLY A 266 -15.62 -12.52 -12.13
C GLY A 266 -16.49 -13.61 -11.50
N LEU A 267 -16.31 -13.84 -10.20
CA LEU A 267 -17.03 -14.88 -9.48
C LEU A 267 -18.47 -14.45 -9.17
N SER A 268 -19.41 -15.34 -9.46
CA SER A 268 -20.79 -15.19 -9.01
C SER A 268 -20.87 -15.20 -7.47
N PRO A 269 -21.92 -14.61 -6.87
CA PRO A 269 -22.09 -14.64 -5.41
C PRO A 269 -21.91 -16.02 -4.80
N ARG A 270 -22.47 -17.05 -5.47
CA ARG A 270 -22.39 -18.43 -4.99
C ARG A 270 -21.00 -19.04 -5.08
N GLU A 271 -20.23 -18.68 -6.10
CA GLU A 271 -18.83 -19.11 -6.23
C GLU A 271 -17.96 -18.46 -5.15
N ARG A 272 -18.28 -17.25 -4.71
CA ARG A 272 -17.58 -16.56 -3.61
C ARG A 272 -17.79 -17.29 -2.28
N ASP A 273 -19.04 -17.61 -1.95
CA ASP A 273 -19.36 -18.35 -0.72
C ASP A 273 -18.63 -19.70 -0.68
N VAL A 274 -18.56 -20.40 -1.82
CA VAL A 274 -17.86 -21.68 -1.93
C VAL A 274 -16.35 -21.49 -1.80
N LEU A 275 -15.78 -20.45 -2.41
CA LEU A 275 -14.34 -20.17 -2.35
C LEU A 275 -13.88 -19.86 -0.92
N GLU A 276 -14.65 -19.07 -0.17
CA GLU A 276 -14.36 -18.73 1.23
C GLU A 276 -14.30 -19.99 2.12
N LEU A 277 -15.26 -20.90 1.93
CA LEU A 277 -15.28 -22.18 2.65
C LEU A 277 -14.16 -23.13 2.19
N VAL A 278 -13.71 -23.04 0.94
CA VAL A 278 -12.53 -23.78 0.45
C VAL A 278 -11.24 -23.22 1.07
N ALA A 279 -11.12 -21.89 1.17
CA ALA A 279 -9.98 -21.20 1.76
C ALA A 279 -9.81 -21.53 3.26
N SER A 280 -10.91 -21.72 3.98
CA SER A 280 -10.91 -22.20 5.37
C SER A 280 -10.62 -23.70 5.54
N GLY A 281 -10.44 -24.44 4.44
CA GLY A 281 -10.12 -25.87 4.45
C GLY A 281 -11.33 -26.80 4.63
N ALA A 282 -12.56 -26.29 4.53
CA ALA A 282 -13.76 -27.12 4.66
C ALA A 282 -13.82 -28.19 3.55
N ARG A 283 -14.34 -29.40 3.86
CA ARG A 283 -14.56 -30.46 2.87
C ARG A 283 -15.91 -30.25 2.15
N ASN A 284 -16.07 -30.81 0.94
CA ASN A 284 -17.30 -30.62 0.14
C ASN A 284 -18.60 -30.95 0.89
N LYS A 285 -18.60 -31.99 1.74
CA LYS A 285 -19.73 -32.32 2.61
C LYS A 285 -20.08 -31.22 3.61
N ALA A 286 -19.08 -30.57 4.21
CA ALA A 286 -19.28 -29.46 5.14
C ALA A 286 -19.76 -28.19 4.40
N ILE A 287 -19.22 -27.93 3.20
CA ILE A 287 -19.66 -26.82 2.34
C ILE A 287 -21.12 -27.02 1.91
N ALA A 288 -21.48 -28.24 1.52
CA ALA A 288 -22.84 -28.61 1.14
C ALA A 288 -23.84 -28.36 2.27
N GLN A 289 -23.46 -28.69 3.50
CA GLN A 289 -24.27 -28.43 4.70
C GLN A 289 -24.35 -26.92 5.02
N ALA A 290 -23.23 -26.20 4.98
CA ALA A 290 -23.17 -24.77 5.29
C ALA A 290 -23.99 -23.92 4.30
N LEU A 291 -24.02 -24.32 3.02
CA LEU A 291 -24.72 -23.59 1.97
C LEU A 291 -26.09 -24.20 1.60
N THR A 292 -26.51 -25.27 2.26
CA THR A 292 -27.78 -25.99 1.98
C THR A 292 -27.91 -26.39 0.51
N ILE A 293 -26.88 -27.05 -0.05
CA ILE A 293 -26.85 -27.58 -1.43
C ILE A 293 -26.29 -28.99 -1.46
N SER A 294 -26.43 -29.70 -2.59
CA SER A 294 -25.86 -31.05 -2.74
C SER A 294 -24.33 -31.03 -2.85
N GLU A 295 -23.67 -32.11 -2.41
CA GLU A 295 -22.22 -32.27 -2.60
C GLU A 295 -21.79 -32.25 -4.09
N ASN A 296 -22.67 -32.71 -4.98
CA ASN A 296 -22.44 -32.66 -6.43
C ASN A 296 -22.45 -31.21 -6.94
N THR A 297 -23.33 -30.37 -6.42
CA THR A 297 -23.38 -28.92 -6.72
C THR A 297 -22.11 -28.23 -6.23
N VAL A 298 -21.58 -28.59 -5.05
CA VAL A 298 -20.29 -28.08 -4.56
C VAL A 298 -19.13 -28.48 -5.47
N LYS A 299 -19.07 -29.74 -5.91
CA LYS A 299 -18.04 -30.21 -6.87
C LYS A 299 -18.07 -29.39 -8.16
N PHE A 300 -19.26 -29.10 -8.67
CA PHE A 300 -19.44 -28.26 -9.86
C PHE A 300 -18.93 -26.83 -9.64
N HIS A 301 -19.28 -26.19 -8.52
CA HIS A 301 -18.77 -24.86 -8.21
C HIS A 301 -17.25 -24.82 -8.03
N VAL A 302 -16.65 -25.83 -7.38
CA VAL A 302 -15.19 -25.92 -7.22
C VAL A 302 -14.49 -26.10 -8.58
N ALA A 303 -15.03 -26.92 -9.48
CA ALA A 303 -14.47 -27.07 -10.83
C ALA A 303 -14.52 -25.76 -11.63
N ASN A 304 -15.63 -25.02 -11.53
CA ASN A 304 -15.74 -23.71 -12.17
C ASN A 304 -14.79 -22.67 -11.55
N LEU A 305 -14.61 -22.69 -10.23
CA LEU A 305 -13.64 -21.86 -9.53
C LEU A 305 -12.21 -22.13 -10.00
N LEU A 306 -11.79 -23.39 -10.05
CA LEU A 306 -10.46 -23.77 -10.56
C LEU A 306 -10.22 -23.21 -11.98
N ARG A 307 -11.21 -23.34 -12.86
CA ARG A 307 -11.14 -22.82 -14.23
C ARG A 307 -11.09 -21.29 -14.29
N LYS A 308 -11.89 -20.58 -13.49
CA LYS A 308 -11.95 -19.11 -13.50
C LYS A 308 -10.73 -18.46 -12.87
N VAL A 309 -10.15 -19.12 -11.87
CA VAL A 309 -8.99 -18.63 -11.12
C VAL A 309 -7.67 -19.07 -11.77
N GLY A 310 -7.69 -20.07 -12.65
CA GLY A 310 -6.49 -20.63 -13.28
C GLY A 310 -5.70 -21.57 -12.36
N ALA A 311 -6.32 -22.08 -11.29
CA ALA A 311 -5.72 -23.02 -10.36
C ALA A 311 -5.89 -24.47 -10.87
N SER A 312 -4.84 -25.27 -10.75
CA SER A 312 -4.82 -26.68 -11.16
C SER A 312 -5.29 -27.60 -10.03
N THR A 313 -5.15 -27.16 -8.78
CA THR A 313 -5.52 -27.97 -7.60
C THR A 313 -6.38 -27.19 -6.59
N ARG A 314 -7.15 -27.92 -5.78
CA ARG A 314 -7.92 -27.34 -4.65
C ARG A 314 -6.98 -26.62 -3.66
N ALA A 315 -5.78 -27.16 -3.46
CA ALA A 315 -4.80 -26.57 -2.55
C ALA A 315 -4.28 -25.22 -3.07
N GLU A 316 -4.01 -25.14 -4.38
CA GLU A 316 -3.70 -23.86 -5.04
C GLU A 316 -4.86 -22.88 -4.95
N LEU A 317 -6.09 -23.33 -5.22
CA LEU A 317 -7.29 -22.49 -5.09
C LEU A 317 -7.46 -21.93 -3.66
N ALA A 318 -7.18 -22.73 -2.64
CA ALA A 318 -7.23 -22.31 -1.23
C ALA A 318 -6.04 -21.44 -0.80
N ALA A 319 -4.91 -21.49 -1.52
CA ALA A 319 -3.76 -20.62 -1.27
C ALA A 319 -3.95 -19.25 -1.92
N LEU A 320 -4.54 -19.20 -3.11
CA LEU A 320 -4.84 -17.95 -3.83
C LEU A 320 -5.98 -17.14 -3.20
N ALA A 321 -6.86 -17.81 -2.45
CA ALA A 321 -8.00 -17.19 -1.77
C ALA A 321 -7.69 -16.70 -0.34
N ARG A 322 -6.44 -16.85 0.14
CA ARG A 322 -5.95 -16.36 1.42
C ARG A 322 -5.15 -15.08 1.22
#